data_AF-A0A7S4CHL1-F1
#
_entry.id   AF-A0A7S4CHL1-F1
#
_cell.length_a   1.000
_cell.length_b   1.000
_cell.length_c   1.000
_cell.angle_alpha   90.00
_cell.angle_beta   90.00
_cell.angle_gamma   90.00
#
_symmetry.space_group_name_H-M   'P 1'
#
loop_
_entity.id
_entity.type
_entity.pdbx_description
1 polymer ?
#
loop_
_entity_poly.entity_id
_entity_poly.type
_entity_poly.pdbx_seq_one_letter_code
_entity_poly.pdbx_strand_id
1 'polypeptide(L)'
;ALEGTHHRERIQEHMVEVCEHISQTEQDSMWAEREAIERFASLFFRSQVGSEFPGYISGVSRAGLFVTFGEVNFSGLIPMDRLMGDFFEEREAPIRLVGKFSGVNFVLG
;
A
#
# COMPACT_ATOMS: atom_id res chain seq x y z
N ALA A 1 44.22 -29.56 -2.25
CA ALA A 1 42.77 -29.82 -2.40
C ALA A 1 41.94 -29.12 -1.32
N LEU A 2 42.36 -29.15 -0.04
CA LEU A 2 41.59 -28.59 1.09
C LEU A 2 41.54 -27.04 1.13
N GLU A 3 42.59 -26.33 0.70
CA GLU A 3 42.62 -24.85 0.69
C GLU A 3 41.63 -24.22 -0.31
N GLY A 4 41.36 -24.90 -1.43
CA GLY A 4 40.40 -24.43 -2.44
C GLY A 4 38.94 -24.50 -1.96
N THR A 5 38.64 -25.39 -1.02
CA THR A 5 37.29 -25.55 -0.45
C THR A 5 37.01 -24.44 0.56
N HIS A 6 37.92 -24.16 1.49
CA HIS A 6 37.76 -23.07 2.46
C HIS A 6 37.72 -21.68 1.82
N HIS A 7 38.45 -21.47 0.72
CA HIS A 7 38.37 -20.22 -0.02
C HIS A 7 36.99 -20.03 -0.69
N ARG A 8 36.42 -21.12 -1.23
CA ARG A 8 35.07 -21.11 -1.82
C ARG A 8 33.99 -20.91 -0.76
N GLU A 9 34.09 -21.55 0.39
CA GLU A 9 33.17 -21.38 1.53
C GLU A 9 33.16 -19.92 2.00
N ARG A 10 34.33 -19.31 2.22
CA ARG A 10 34.43 -17.88 2.57
C ARG A 10 33.83 -16.94 1.53
N ILE A 11 34.04 -17.22 0.23
CA ILE A 11 33.45 -16.42 -0.85
C ILE A 11 31.92 -16.57 -0.85
N GLN A 12 31.42 -17.79 -0.61
CA GLN A 12 30.00 -18.06 -0.55
C GLN A 12 29.34 -17.35 0.63
N GLU A 13 29.93 -17.42 1.82
CA GLU A 13 29.46 -16.70 3.02
C GLU A 13 29.44 -15.18 2.77
N HIS A 14 30.53 -14.61 2.26
CA HIS A 14 30.61 -13.19 1.95
C HIS A 14 29.59 -12.77 0.88
N MET A 15 29.32 -13.61 -0.12
CA MET A 15 28.30 -13.31 -1.13
C MET A 15 26.89 -13.29 -0.54
N VAL A 16 26.59 -14.21 0.39
CA VAL A 16 25.30 -14.23 1.08
C VAL A 16 25.11 -12.94 1.89
N GLU A 17 26.13 -12.52 2.65
CA GLU A 17 26.10 -11.27 3.41
C GLU A 17 25.87 -10.05 2.51
N VAL A 18 26.55 -9.98 1.36
CA VAL A 18 26.39 -8.88 0.39
C VAL A 18 24.98 -8.88 -0.21
N CYS A 19 24.46 -10.05 -0.60
CA CYS A 19 23.10 -10.16 -1.16
C CYS A 19 22.05 -9.73 -0.14
N GLU A 20 22.19 -10.11 1.14
CA GLU A 20 21.28 -9.72 2.21
C GLU A 20 21.34 -8.20 2.45
N HIS A 21 22.54 -7.63 2.48
CA HIS A 21 22.73 -6.19 2.62
C HIS A 21 22.08 -5.40 1.46
N ILE A 22 22.27 -5.86 0.21
CA ILE A 22 21.64 -5.23 -0.96
C ILE A 22 20.12 -5.32 -0.85
N SER A 23 19.58 -6.50 -0.53
CA SER A 23 18.14 -6.72 -0.40
C SER A 23 17.52 -5.82 0.66
N GLN A 24 18.19 -5.67 1.81
CA GLN A 24 17.73 -4.75 2.87
C GLN A 24 17.78 -3.30 2.41
N THR A 25 18.86 -2.89 1.74
CA THR A 25 19.02 -1.52 1.24
C THR A 25 17.98 -1.17 0.18
N GLU A 26 17.63 -2.13 -0.70
CA GLU A 26 16.55 -1.95 -1.68
C GLU A 26 15.21 -1.74 -0.99
N GLN A 27 14.90 -2.55 0.02
CA GLN A 27 13.70 -2.37 0.83
C GLN A 27 13.70 -0.98 1.50
N ASP A 28 14.76 -0.62 2.21
CA ASP A 28 14.85 0.68 2.89
C ASP A 28 14.68 1.85 1.91
N SER A 29 15.27 1.74 0.71
CA SER A 29 15.14 2.74 -0.36
C SER A 29 13.70 2.84 -0.87
N MET A 30 13.02 1.70 -1.09
CA MET A 30 11.62 1.68 -1.51
C MET A 30 10.70 2.32 -0.47
N TRP A 31 10.96 2.10 0.82
CA TRP A 31 10.18 2.70 1.91
C TRP A 31 10.38 4.22 1.95
N ALA A 32 11.62 4.68 1.81
CA ALA A 32 11.93 6.10 1.76
C ALA A 32 11.29 6.80 0.54
N GLU A 33 11.31 6.16 -0.64
CA GLU A 33 10.64 6.69 -1.84
C GLU A 33 9.13 6.81 -1.63
N ARG A 34 8.51 5.77 -1.06
CA ARG A 34 7.09 5.77 -0.75
C ARG A 34 6.71 6.90 0.22
N GLU A 35 7.47 7.08 1.29
CA GLU A 35 7.23 8.16 2.26
C GLU A 35 7.36 9.54 1.61
N ALA A 36 8.37 9.72 0.73
CA ALA A 36 8.53 10.96 -0.01
C ALA A 36 7.32 11.26 -0.91
N ILE A 37 6.85 10.27 -1.66
CA ILE A 37 5.66 10.39 -2.52
C ILE A 37 4.43 10.75 -1.68
N GLU A 38 4.18 10.04 -0.57
CA GLU A 38 3.05 10.29 0.33
C GLU A 38 3.09 11.72 0.90
N ARG A 39 4.28 12.20 1.27
CA ARG A 39 4.48 13.57 1.77
C ARG A 39 4.23 14.62 0.69
N PHE A 40 4.78 14.47 -0.50
CA PHE A 40 4.58 15.42 -1.60
C PHE A 40 3.14 15.45 -2.07
N ALA A 41 2.48 14.29 -2.18
CA ALA A 41 1.07 14.21 -2.49
C ALA A 41 0.21 14.92 -1.43
N SER A 42 0.50 14.70 -0.14
CA SER A 42 -0.21 15.39 0.95
C SER A 42 -0.08 16.92 0.86
N LEU A 43 1.11 17.43 0.51
CA LEU A 43 1.32 18.86 0.31
C LEU A 43 0.54 19.39 -0.90
N PHE A 44 0.51 18.64 -2.00
CA PHE A 44 -0.22 19.00 -3.21
C PHE A 44 -1.75 19.03 -2.98
N PHE A 45 -2.30 18.04 -2.28
CA PHE A 45 -3.74 17.97 -2.01
C PHE A 45 -4.21 18.93 -0.92
N ARG A 46 -3.30 19.46 -0.09
CA ARG A 46 -3.65 20.47 0.92
C ARG A 46 -4.33 21.70 0.33
N SER A 47 -3.92 22.14 -0.86
CA SER A 47 -4.54 23.28 -1.56
C SER A 47 -5.81 22.91 -2.34
N GLN A 48 -6.18 21.63 -2.36
CA GLN A 48 -7.29 21.09 -3.16
C GLN A 48 -8.40 20.48 -2.28
N VAL A 49 -8.45 20.89 -1.00
CA VAL A 49 -9.52 20.47 -0.08
C VAL A 49 -10.87 20.96 -0.63
N GLY A 50 -11.79 20.01 -0.85
CA GLY A 50 -13.12 20.26 -1.42
C GLY A 50 -13.21 20.06 -2.94
N SER A 51 -12.09 19.80 -3.62
CA SER A 51 -12.09 19.40 -5.03
C SER A 51 -12.48 17.93 -5.19
N GLU A 52 -13.09 17.60 -6.32
CA GLU A 52 -13.47 16.24 -6.70
C GLU A 52 -12.46 15.67 -7.71
N PHE A 53 -12.09 14.40 -7.52
CA PHE A 53 -11.11 13.73 -8.37
C PHE A 53 -11.62 12.34 -8.76
N PRO A 54 -11.32 11.87 -9.99
CA PRO A 54 -11.56 10.49 -10.34
C PRO A 54 -10.60 9.59 -9.55
N GLY A 55 -11.14 8.49 -9.04
CA GLY A 55 -10.38 7.48 -8.33
C GLY A 55 -11.09 6.14 -8.37
N TYR A 56 -10.36 5.12 -7.95
CA TYR A 56 -10.83 3.74 -7.92
C TYR A 56 -10.52 3.11 -6.56
N ILE A 57 -11.28 2.08 -6.19
CA ILE A 57 -11.16 1.43 -4.88
C ILE A 57 -9.99 0.47 -4.94
N SER A 58 -8.86 0.91 -4.40
CA SER A 58 -7.62 0.11 -4.33
C SER A 58 -7.60 -0.86 -3.16
N GLY A 59 -8.46 -0.66 -2.16
CA GLY A 59 -8.52 -1.52 -0.99
C GLY A 59 -9.81 -1.37 -0.21
N VAL A 60 -10.19 -2.47 0.44
CA VAL A 60 -11.38 -2.55 1.27
C VAL A 60 -10.99 -3.20 2.59
N SER A 61 -11.40 -2.61 3.72
CA SER A 61 -11.13 -3.15 5.06
C SER A 61 -12.14 -2.63 6.08
N ARG A 62 -12.10 -3.16 7.31
CA ARG A 62 -12.86 -2.66 8.47
C ARG A 62 -12.61 -1.17 8.77
N ALA A 63 -11.48 -0.61 8.37
CA ALA A 63 -11.19 0.81 8.54
C ALA A 63 -11.97 1.69 7.56
N GLY A 64 -12.41 1.14 6.43
CA GLY A 64 -13.11 1.85 5.35
C GLY A 64 -12.58 1.50 3.97
N LEU A 65 -12.69 2.47 3.05
CA LEU A 65 -12.25 2.34 1.65
C LEU A 65 -10.92 3.04 1.42
N PHE A 66 -9.98 2.35 0.80
CA PHE A 66 -8.79 2.96 0.25
C PHE A 66 -9.07 3.31 -1.21
N VAL A 67 -8.98 4.60 -1.56
CA VAL A 67 -9.26 5.12 -2.90
C VAL A 67 -7.98 5.71 -3.47
N THR A 68 -7.54 5.20 -4.62
CA THR A 68 -6.38 5.70 -5.35
C THR A 68 -6.82 6.64 -6.45
N PHE A 69 -6.12 7.75 -6.62
CA PHE A 69 -6.41 8.76 -7.63
C PHE A 69 -5.73 8.38 -8.96
N GLY A 70 -6.44 8.44 -10.09
CA GLY A 70 -5.95 7.81 -11.33
C GLY A 70 -4.63 8.37 -11.91
N GLU A 71 -4.32 9.64 -11.63
CA GLU A 71 -3.12 10.31 -12.17
C GLU A 71 -1.94 10.34 -11.20
N VAL A 72 -2.20 10.08 -9.91
CA VAL A 72 -1.21 10.16 -8.85
C VAL A 72 -1.31 8.85 -8.07
N ASN A 73 -0.21 8.11 -7.95
CA ASN A 73 -0.16 6.83 -7.24
C ASN A 73 -0.29 6.97 -5.70
N PHE A 74 -1.12 7.92 -5.27
CA PHE A 74 -1.49 8.28 -3.93
C PHE A 74 -2.88 7.69 -3.62
N SER A 75 -3.01 7.15 -2.41
CA SER A 75 -4.25 6.55 -1.91
C SER A 75 -4.71 7.28 -0.66
N GLY A 76 -6.00 7.60 -0.59
CA GLY A 76 -6.65 8.15 0.59
C GLY A 76 -7.55 7.12 1.27
N LEU A 77 -7.69 7.22 2.60
CA LEU A 77 -8.67 6.46 3.35
C LEU A 77 -9.97 7.28 3.45
N ILE A 78 -11.08 6.66 3.06
CA ILE A 78 -12.43 7.09 3.41
C ILE A 78 -12.86 6.23 4.61
N PRO A 79 -12.90 6.79 5.82
CA PRO A 79 -13.31 6.07 7.01
C PRO A 79 -14.72 5.52 6.89
N MET A 80 -14.94 4.35 7.51
CA MET A 80 -16.23 3.65 7.52
C MET A 80 -17.40 4.52 8.00
N ASP A 81 -17.18 5.38 8.99
CA ASP A 81 -18.17 6.30 9.56
C ASP A 81 -18.52 7.48 8.65
N ARG A 82 -17.66 7.79 7.67
CA ARG A 82 -17.90 8.81 6.65
C ARG A 82 -18.55 8.28 5.37
N LEU A 83 -18.66 6.96 5.23
CA LEU A 83 -19.46 6.37 4.15
C LEU A 83 -20.93 6.69 4.42
N MET A 84 -21.42 7.74 3.76
CA MET A 84 -22.72 8.33 4.09
C MET A 84 -23.88 7.37 3.83
N GLY A 85 -24.86 7.40 4.73
CA GLY A 85 -26.20 6.87 4.47
C GLY A 85 -26.43 5.40 4.82
N ASP A 86 -25.45 4.70 5.39
CA ASP A 86 -25.65 3.31 5.80
C ASP A 86 -24.71 2.84 6.92
N PHE A 87 -25.07 1.74 7.55
CA PHE A 87 -24.17 0.92 8.35
C PHE A 87 -23.54 -0.13 7.43
N PHE A 88 -22.24 0.01 7.17
CA PHE A 88 -21.52 -0.94 6.33
C PHE A 88 -20.98 -2.10 7.17
N GLU A 89 -20.94 -3.29 6.57
CA GLU A 89 -20.29 -4.46 7.15
C GLU A 89 -19.31 -5.05 6.13
N GLU A 90 -18.10 -5.39 6.60
CA GLU A 90 -17.14 -6.13 5.78
C GLU A 90 -17.63 -7.57 5.60
N ARG A 91 -17.59 -8.06 4.36
CA ARG A 91 -17.86 -9.44 4.01
C ARG A 91 -16.63 -10.03 3.35
N GLU A 92 -16.25 -11.23 3.77
CA GLU A 92 -15.19 -12.01 3.14
C GLU A 92 -15.73 -12.74 1.89
N ALA A 93 -14.85 -12.95 0.90
CA ALA A 93 -15.08 -13.70 -0.35
C ALA A 93 -16.16 -13.17 -1.33
N PRO A 94 -15.83 -12.18 -2.20
CA PRO A 94 -14.65 -11.31 -2.19
C PRO A 94 -14.78 -10.24 -1.09
N ILE A 95 -13.64 -9.69 -0.65
CA ILE A 95 -13.61 -8.60 0.34
C ILE A 95 -14.41 -7.42 -0.22
N ARG A 96 -15.47 -7.05 0.49
CA ARG A 96 -16.38 -5.95 0.11
C ARG A 96 -17.02 -5.32 1.34
N LEU A 97 -17.38 -4.05 1.23
CA LEU A 97 -18.28 -3.39 2.19
C LEU A 97 -19.70 -3.42 1.66
N VAL A 98 -20.61 -3.96 2.46
CA VAL A 98 -22.04 -4.07 2.12
C VAL A 98 -22.83 -3.17 3.06
N GLY A 99 -23.59 -2.24 2.49
CA GLY A 99 -24.53 -1.41 3.22
C GLY A 99 -25.74 -2.23 3.70
N LYS A 100 -26.05 -2.15 5.00
CA LYS A 100 -27.11 -2.92 5.63
C LYS A 100 -28.53 -2.50 5.20
N PHE A 101 -28.73 -1.23 4.88
CA PHE A 101 -30.05 -0.66 4.56
C PHE A 101 -30.20 -0.27 3.08
N SER A 102 -29.13 0.22 2.46
CA SER A 102 -29.09 0.69 1.08
C SER A 102 -28.82 -0.42 0.06
N GLY A 103 -28.20 -1.52 0.48
CA GLY A 103 -27.73 -2.58 -0.41
C GLY A 103 -26.53 -2.18 -1.29
N VAL A 104 -25.91 -1.00 -1.04
CA VAL A 104 -24.70 -0.56 -1.74
C VAL A 104 -23.56 -1.53 -1.45
N ASN A 105 -22.81 -1.89 -2.51
CA ASN A 105 -21.66 -2.78 -2.41
C ASN A 105 -20.42 -2.06 -2.94
N PHE A 106 -19.43 -1.88 -2.08
CA PHE A 106 -18.11 -1.42 -2.47
C PHE A 106 -17.18 -2.61 -2.61
N VAL A 107 -16.63 -2.80 -3.80
CA VAL A 107 -15.69 -3.87 -4.16
C VAL A 107 -14.40 -3.26 -4.69
N LEU A 108 -13.32 -4.04 -4.66
CA LEU A 108 -12.06 -3.65 -5.26
C LEU A 108 -12.24 -3.45 -6.78
N GLY A 109 -11.78 -2.32 -7.31
CA GLY A 109 -12.01 -1.93 -8.71
C GLY A 109 -11.91 -0.45 -8.97
#